data_AF-E8X0L2-F1
#
_entry.id   AF-E8X0L2-F1
#
_cell.length_a   1.000
_cell.length_b   1.000
_cell.length_c   1.000
_cell.angle_alpha   90.00
_cell.angle_beta   90.00
_cell.angle_gamma   90.00
#
_symmetry.space_group_name_H-M   'P 1'
#
loop_
_entity.id
_entity.type
_entity.pdbx_description
1 polymer ?
#
loop_
_entity_poly.entity_id
_entity_poly.type
_entity_poly.pdbx_seq_one_letter_code
_entity_poly.pdbx_strand_id
1 'polypeptide(L)'
;MTRSELLLLLLGKAKTNGFEFRRWYVRTLGLPWQNSKHAVETLAEERRYYALLFSHEFAENFWKAGEKMTFLVENQSFQRRMADGTIGIVHRKAYTRRTGRRDAWKYHLKELAVAEEPLRYMRRYLRVEDELEEEPVV
;
A
#
# COMPACT_ATOMS: atom_id res chain seq x y z
N MET A 1 15.26 -8.60 4.41
CA MET A 1 13.99 -8.89 3.71
C MET A 1 14.20 -8.81 2.21
N THR A 2 14.10 -9.94 1.51
CA THR A 2 14.14 -10.02 0.04
C THR A 2 12.82 -9.51 -0.57
N ARG A 3 12.81 -9.27 -1.89
CA ARG A 3 11.58 -8.88 -2.61
C ARG A 3 10.48 -9.93 -2.48
N SER A 4 10.83 -11.20 -2.62
CA SER A 4 9.90 -12.32 -2.48
C SER A 4 9.35 -12.42 -1.05
N GLU A 5 10.18 -12.23 -0.03
CA GLU A 5 9.73 -12.16 1.37
C GLU A 5 8.76 -11.00 1.60
N LEU A 6 9.06 -9.81 1.09
CA LEU A 6 8.15 -8.67 1.19
C LEU A 6 6.81 -8.97 0.50
N LEU A 7 6.84 -9.53 -0.70
CA LEU A 7 5.62 -9.90 -1.42
C LEU A 7 4.80 -10.95 -0.66
N LEU A 8 5.45 -11.93 -0.03
CA LEU A 8 4.77 -12.90 0.83
C LEU A 8 4.04 -12.22 2.00
N LEU A 9 4.70 -11.26 2.68
CA LEU A 9 4.06 -10.52 3.78
C LEU A 9 2.88 -9.68 3.29
N LEU A 10 3.04 -8.99 2.16
CA LEU A 10 1.98 -8.18 1.55
C LEU A 10 0.78 -9.04 1.16
N LEU A 11 1.03 -10.18 0.51
CA LEU A 11 0.01 -11.15 0.14
C LEU A 11 -0.64 -11.79 1.37
N GLY A 12 0.12 -12.05 2.43
CA GLY A 12 -0.39 -12.56 3.71
C GLY A 12 -1.45 -11.63 4.29
N LYS A 13 -1.10 -10.35 4.45
CA LYS A 13 -2.04 -9.33 4.95
C LYS A 13 -3.28 -9.16 4.05
N ALA A 14 -3.10 -9.15 2.72
CA ALA A 14 -4.24 -9.04 1.82
C ALA A 14 -5.13 -10.30 1.88
N LYS A 15 -4.52 -11.49 2.00
CA LYS A 15 -5.23 -12.77 2.10
C LYS A 15 -6.06 -12.86 3.36
N THR A 16 -5.57 -12.38 4.52
CA THR A 16 -6.39 -12.32 5.75
C THR A 16 -7.61 -11.42 5.60
N ASN A 17 -7.59 -10.51 4.62
CA ASN A 17 -8.71 -9.61 4.30
C ASN A 17 -9.61 -10.11 3.16
N GLY A 18 -9.31 -11.28 2.56
CA GLY A 18 -10.13 -11.88 1.51
C GLY A 18 -9.52 -11.89 0.11
N PHE A 19 -8.25 -11.51 -0.05
CA PHE A 19 -7.58 -11.55 -1.36
C PHE A 19 -7.30 -12.99 -1.82
N GLU A 20 -7.89 -13.37 -2.97
CA GLU A 20 -7.76 -14.69 -3.58
C GLU A 20 -6.55 -14.75 -4.54
N PHE A 21 -5.33 -14.84 -3.98
CA PHE A 21 -4.09 -14.75 -4.76
C PHE A 21 -4.01 -15.72 -5.95
N ARG A 22 -4.38 -16.99 -5.76
CA ARG A 22 -4.36 -17.99 -6.85
C ARG A 22 -5.28 -17.60 -8.00
N ARG A 23 -6.51 -17.18 -7.68
CA ARG A 23 -7.52 -16.78 -8.67
C ARG A 23 -7.05 -15.53 -9.42
N TRP A 24 -6.56 -14.54 -8.68
CA TRP A 24 -6.02 -13.32 -9.25
C TRP A 24 -4.83 -13.60 -10.17
N TYR A 25 -3.88 -14.46 -9.76
CA TYR A 25 -2.67 -14.77 -10.51
C TYR A 25 -3.01 -15.42 -11.87
N VAL A 26 -3.83 -16.46 -11.86
CA VAL A 26 -4.22 -17.16 -13.11
C VAL A 26 -5.00 -16.24 -14.03
N ARG A 27 -5.97 -15.49 -13.50
CA ARG A 27 -6.85 -14.62 -14.30
C ARG A 27 -6.11 -13.41 -14.87
N THR A 28 -5.23 -12.79 -14.08
CA THR A 28 -4.61 -11.50 -14.43
C THR A 28 -3.30 -11.66 -15.18
N LEU A 29 -2.47 -12.65 -14.82
CA LEU A 29 -1.20 -12.90 -15.50
C LEU A 29 -1.32 -13.94 -16.62
N GLY A 30 -2.40 -14.73 -16.64
CA GLY A 30 -2.56 -15.82 -17.61
C GLY A 30 -1.55 -16.96 -17.45
N LEU A 31 -0.82 -16.99 -16.33
CA LEU A 31 0.23 -17.97 -16.05
C LEU A 31 -0.33 -19.18 -15.31
N PRO A 32 0.18 -20.40 -15.58
CA PRO A 32 -0.25 -21.60 -14.88
C PRO A 32 0.11 -21.51 -13.39
N TRP A 33 -0.85 -21.88 -12.54
CA TRP A 33 -0.60 -21.98 -11.11
C TRP A 33 0.11 -23.29 -10.77
N GLN A 34 1.36 -23.19 -10.30
CA GLN A 34 2.09 -24.35 -9.78
C GLN A 34 1.93 -24.43 -8.25
N ASN A 35 2.47 -23.45 -7.54
CA ASN A 35 2.35 -23.30 -6.10
C ASN A 35 2.55 -21.83 -5.71
N SER A 36 2.28 -21.49 -4.45
CA SER A 36 2.35 -20.10 -3.98
C SER A 36 3.77 -19.53 -4.01
N LYS A 37 4.79 -20.35 -3.72
CA LYS A 37 6.19 -19.92 -3.68
C LYS A 37 6.65 -19.51 -5.08
N HIS A 38 6.42 -20.39 -6.06
CA HIS A 38 6.72 -20.14 -7.47
C HIS A 38 6.01 -18.87 -7.97
N ALA A 39 4.71 -18.72 -7.67
CA ALA A 39 3.95 -17.54 -8.10
C ALA A 39 4.53 -16.22 -7.54
N VAL A 40 5.03 -16.24 -6.30
CA VAL A 40 5.69 -15.08 -5.70
C VAL A 40 7.06 -14.82 -6.33
N GLU A 41 7.84 -15.86 -6.58
CA GLU A 41 9.13 -15.75 -7.29
C GLU A 41 8.92 -15.14 -8.69
N THR A 42 7.90 -15.62 -9.41
CA THR A 42 7.52 -15.07 -10.72
C THR A 42 7.15 -13.58 -10.64
N LEU A 43 6.45 -13.15 -9.58
CA LEU A 43 6.16 -11.73 -9.35
C LEU A 43 7.40 -10.92 -8.97
N ALA A 44 8.34 -11.51 -8.24
CA ALA A 44 9.57 -10.85 -7.83
C ALA A 44 10.52 -10.61 -9.03
N GLU A 45 10.47 -11.46 -10.04
CA GLU A 45 11.21 -11.33 -11.29
C GLU A 45 10.70 -10.17 -12.17
N GLU A 46 11.62 -9.55 -12.92
CA GLU A 46 11.33 -8.60 -14.01
C GLU A 46 10.34 -7.48 -13.66
N ARG A 47 10.25 -7.16 -12.37
CA ARG A 47 9.30 -6.18 -11.83
C ARG A 47 7.81 -6.53 -12.07
N ARG A 48 7.47 -7.80 -12.32
CA ARG A 48 6.06 -8.24 -12.51
C ARG A 48 5.16 -7.94 -11.31
N TYR A 49 5.74 -7.75 -10.12
CA TYR A 49 5.04 -7.28 -8.92
C TYR A 49 4.26 -5.99 -9.13
N TYR A 50 4.61 -5.14 -10.10
CA TYR A 50 3.82 -3.96 -10.45
C TYR A 50 2.37 -4.31 -10.80
N ALA A 51 2.14 -5.43 -11.49
CA ALA A 51 0.79 -5.90 -11.80
C ALA A 51 -0.01 -6.20 -10.52
N LEU A 52 0.65 -6.74 -9.49
CA LEU A 52 0.03 -6.98 -8.19
C LEU A 52 -0.23 -5.66 -7.45
N LEU A 53 0.78 -4.80 -7.34
CA LEU A 53 0.69 -3.59 -6.50
C LEU A 53 -0.36 -2.60 -7.01
N PHE A 54 -0.57 -2.52 -8.32
CA PHE A 54 -1.58 -1.65 -8.95
C PHE A 54 -2.92 -2.35 -9.21
N SER A 55 -3.08 -3.62 -8.81
CA SER A 55 -4.37 -4.30 -8.86
C SER A 55 -5.35 -3.68 -7.86
N HIS A 56 -6.50 -3.21 -8.34
CA HIS A 56 -7.56 -2.69 -7.47
C HIS A 56 -8.05 -3.74 -6.49
N GLU A 57 -8.23 -4.98 -6.96
CA GLU A 57 -8.65 -6.10 -6.10
C GLU A 57 -7.63 -6.34 -4.98
N PHE A 58 -6.33 -6.29 -5.29
CA PHE A 58 -5.30 -6.41 -4.26
C PHE A 58 -5.34 -5.22 -3.29
N ALA A 59 -5.39 -3.99 -3.81
CA ALA A 59 -5.39 -2.77 -3.00
C ALA A 59 -6.59 -2.68 -2.05
N GLU A 60 -7.79 -3.01 -2.52
CA GLU A 60 -9.02 -3.04 -1.73
C GLU A 60 -8.93 -4.01 -0.54
N ASN A 61 -8.36 -5.19 -0.77
CA ASN A 61 -8.17 -6.18 0.27
C ASN A 61 -6.98 -5.83 1.19
N PHE A 62 -5.89 -5.27 0.66
CA PHE A 62 -4.71 -4.92 1.46
C PHE A 62 -5.01 -3.76 2.44
N TRP A 63 -5.69 -2.71 1.99
CA TRP A 63 -6.11 -1.56 2.80
C TRP A 63 -7.59 -1.61 3.19
N LYS A 64 -8.05 -2.80 3.63
CA LYS A 64 -9.43 -3.17 3.99
C LYS A 64 -10.39 -1.98 4.19
N ALA A 65 -11.37 -1.87 3.30
CA ALA A 65 -12.39 -0.83 3.36
C ALA A 65 -13.12 -0.83 4.71
N GLY A 66 -13.08 0.29 5.44
CA GLY A 66 -13.79 0.49 6.71
C GLY A 66 -12.98 0.20 7.97
N GLU A 67 -11.79 -0.40 7.86
CA GLU A 67 -10.88 -0.49 9.01
C GLU A 67 -10.28 0.88 9.30
N LYS A 68 -10.17 1.27 10.59
CA LYS A 68 -9.53 2.52 10.99
C LYS A 68 -8.05 2.45 10.64
N MET A 69 -7.68 3.03 9.50
CA MET A 69 -6.31 3.05 9.04
C MET A 69 -5.63 4.33 9.51
N THR A 70 -4.45 4.16 10.10
CA THR A 70 -3.57 5.25 10.53
C THR A 70 -2.40 5.30 9.57
N PHE A 71 -2.16 6.43 8.93
CA PHE A 71 -0.99 6.63 8.09
C PHE A 71 -0.45 8.05 8.16
N LEU A 72 0.84 8.20 7.92
CA LEU A 72 1.50 9.50 7.86
C LEU A 72 1.22 10.14 6.50
N VAL A 73 0.63 11.33 6.51
CA VAL A 73 0.57 12.19 5.33
C VAL A 73 1.83 13.04 5.36
N GLU A 74 2.66 12.98 4.31
CA GLU A 74 3.89 13.76 4.20
C GLU A 74 3.59 15.26 3.98
N ASN A 75 4.62 16.10 4.10
CA ASN A 75 4.49 17.53 3.84
C ASN A 75 4.01 17.76 2.40
N GLN A 76 2.92 18.50 2.21
CA GLN A 76 2.41 18.83 0.88
C GLN A 76 2.38 20.34 0.69
N SER A 77 2.81 20.80 -0.48
CA SER A 77 2.69 22.19 -0.89
C SER A 77 1.77 22.27 -2.10
N PHE A 78 0.70 23.06 -2.02
CA PHE A 78 -0.23 23.21 -3.13
C PHE A 78 -0.61 24.68 -3.31
N GLN A 79 -0.86 25.06 -4.57
CA GLN A 79 -1.39 26.38 -4.89
C GLN A 79 -2.86 26.45 -4.51
N ARG A 80 -3.23 27.48 -3.75
CA ARG A 80 -4.61 27.75 -3.36
C ARG A 80 -4.96 29.18 -3.73
N ARG A 81 -6.13 29.38 -4.32
CA ARG A 81 -6.72 30.70 -4.48
C ARG A 81 -7.23 31.18 -3.12
N MET A 82 -6.66 32.26 -2.64
CA MET A 82 -7.00 32.88 -1.37
C MET A 82 -8.29 33.69 -1.51
N ALA A 83 -8.88 34.10 -0.38
CA ALA A 83 -10.13 34.86 -0.36
C ALA A 83 -10.01 36.23 -1.06
N ASP A 84 -8.80 36.79 -1.13
CA ASP A 84 -8.46 38.03 -1.84
C ASP A 84 -8.25 37.84 -3.36
N GLY A 85 -8.44 36.62 -3.87
CA GLY A 85 -8.29 36.30 -5.28
C GLY A 85 -6.85 35.99 -5.72
N THR A 86 -5.85 36.16 -4.84
CA THR A 86 -4.44 35.84 -5.13
C THR A 86 -4.19 34.33 -5.11
N ILE A 87 -3.14 33.88 -5.80
CA ILE A 87 -2.68 32.48 -5.78
C ILE A 87 -1.50 32.40 -4.81
N GLY A 88 -1.72 31.77 -3.65
CA GLY A 88 -0.68 31.53 -2.65
C GLY A 88 -0.26 30.07 -2.62
N ILE A 89 0.98 29.79 -2.23
CA ILE A 89 1.46 28.44 -1.94
C ILE A 89 1.14 28.12 -0.48
N VAL A 90 0.34 27.10 -0.24
CA VAL A 90 0.02 26.61 1.11
C VAL A 90 0.93 25.44 1.43
N HIS A 91 1.77 25.61 2.45
CA HIS A 91 2.59 24.52 3.00
C HIS A 91 1.81 23.82 4.12
N ARG A 92 1.53 22.53 3.93
CA ARG A 92 0.88 21.69 4.92
C ARG A 92 1.90 20.76 5.54
N LYS A 93 2.09 20.89 6.86
CA LYS A 93 2.97 20.00 7.64
C LYS A 93 2.43 18.56 7.62
N ALA A 94 3.36 17.61 7.75
CA ALA A 94 3.06 16.21 7.87
C ALA A 94 2.20 15.95 9.11
N TYR A 95 1.21 15.08 8.97
CA TYR A 95 0.31 14.74 10.06
C TYR A 95 -0.16 13.30 9.94
N THR A 96 -0.46 12.70 11.09
CA THR A 96 -1.02 11.37 11.15
C THR A 96 -2.51 11.43 10.86
N ARG A 97 -2.93 10.79 9.76
CA ARG A 97 -4.34 10.71 9.36
C ARG A 97 -4.92 9.38 9.83
N ARG A 98 -6.04 9.45 10.55
CA ARG A 98 -6.91 8.31 10.84
C ARG A 98 -8.13 8.37 9.93
N THR A 99 -8.35 7.36 9.11
CA THR A 99 -9.51 7.31 8.21
C THR A 99 -10.16 5.93 8.22
N GLY A 100 -11.48 5.89 8.29
CA GLY A 100 -12.30 4.69 8.03
C GLY A 100 -12.99 4.73 6.67
N ARG A 101 -12.56 5.63 5.76
CA ARG A 101 -13.21 5.77 4.45
C ARG A 101 -13.03 4.50 3.63
N ARG A 102 -14.12 4.06 2.98
CA ARG A 102 -14.16 2.88 2.11
C ARG A 102 -13.22 2.96 0.91
N ASP A 103 -12.80 4.17 0.52
CA ASP A 103 -11.97 4.44 -0.67
C ASP A 103 -10.51 4.79 -0.34
N ALA A 104 -10.05 4.52 0.89
CA ALA A 104 -8.66 4.80 1.29
C ALA A 104 -7.62 4.11 0.38
N TRP A 105 -7.93 2.92 -0.15
CA TRP A 105 -7.09 2.22 -1.12
C TRP A 105 -6.84 3.04 -2.41
N LYS A 106 -7.82 3.85 -2.87
CA LYS A 106 -7.64 4.71 -4.05
C LYS A 106 -6.62 5.81 -3.82
N TYR A 107 -6.59 6.34 -2.60
CA TYR A 107 -5.56 7.30 -2.20
C TYR A 107 -4.18 6.63 -2.27
N HIS A 108 -4.04 5.44 -1.69
CA HIS A 108 -2.75 4.75 -1.70
C HIS A 108 -2.29 4.32 -3.09
N LEU A 109 -3.18 3.96 -4.02
CA LEU A 109 -2.80 3.73 -5.41
C LEU A 109 -2.24 4.99 -6.09
N LYS A 110 -2.80 6.18 -5.79
CA LYS A 110 -2.26 7.45 -6.30
C LYS A 110 -0.88 7.75 -5.74
N GLU A 111 -0.70 7.58 -4.43
CA GLU A 111 0.59 7.78 -3.77
C GLU A 111 1.63 6.76 -4.26
N LEU A 112 1.23 5.51 -4.47
CA LEU A 112 2.08 4.46 -5.00
C LEU A 112 2.54 4.75 -6.45
N ALA A 113 1.67 5.34 -7.27
CA ALA A 113 1.98 5.72 -8.66
C ALA A 113 3.07 6.79 -8.77
N VAL A 114 3.21 7.64 -7.76
CA VAL A 114 4.24 8.70 -7.71
C VAL A 114 5.46 8.31 -6.87
N ALA A 115 5.44 7.15 -6.22
CA ALA A 115 6.54 6.68 -5.41
C ALA A 115 7.70 6.15 -6.28
N GLU A 116 8.91 6.64 -6.04
CA GLU A 116 10.13 6.16 -6.70
C GLU A 116 10.39 4.66 -6.40
N GLU A 117 10.10 4.25 -5.17
CA GLU A 117 10.22 2.86 -4.71
C GLU A 117 8.87 2.31 -4.17
N PRO A 118 8.00 1.78 -5.03
CA PRO A 118 6.65 1.33 -4.66
C PRO A 118 6.63 0.24 -3.59
N LEU A 119 7.56 -0.71 -3.65
CA LEU A 119 7.69 -1.75 -2.62
C LEU A 119 8.07 -1.17 -1.25
N ARG A 120 8.94 -0.14 -1.22
CA ARG A 120 9.29 0.56 0.02
C ARG A 120 8.11 1.32 0.59
N TYR A 121 7.28 1.92 -0.28
CA TYR A 121 6.02 2.53 0.14
C TYR A 121 5.09 1.50 0.81
N MET A 122 4.90 0.34 0.17
CA MET A 122 4.05 -0.74 0.69
C MET A 122 4.52 -1.28 2.04
N ARG A 123 5.84 -1.38 2.25
CA ARG A 123 6.43 -1.87 3.51
C ARG A 123 5.94 -1.11 4.74
N ARG A 124 5.64 0.20 4.63
CA ARG A 124 5.17 1.05 5.75
C ARG A 124 3.86 0.56 6.39
N TYR A 125 3.11 -0.31 5.71
CA TYR A 125 1.78 -0.80 6.13
C TYR A 125 1.79 -2.24 6.64
N LEU A 126 2.95 -2.89 6.61
CA LEU A 126 3.20 -4.14 7.30
C LEU A 126 3.55 -3.78 8.74
N ARG A 127 2.59 -3.94 9.65
CA ARG A 127 2.90 -3.95 11.08
C ARG A 127 3.78 -5.16 11.31
N VAL A 128 5.07 -4.95 11.55
CA VAL A 128 5.92 -5.97 12.16
C VAL A 128 5.55 -5.90 13.64
N GLU A 129 5.08 -7.00 14.22
CA GLU A 129 4.67 -7.04 15.63
C GLU A 129 5.81 -6.74 16.62
N ASP A 130 7.04 -6.54 16.14
CA ASP A 130 8.23 -6.22 16.94
C ASP A 130 8.34 -4.74 17.41
N GLU A 131 7.49 -3.81 16.95
CA GLU A 131 7.56 -2.38 17.37
C GLU A 131 6.51 -1.97 18.43
N LEU A 132 5.80 -2.93 19.03
CA LEU A 132 4.79 -2.65 20.08
C LEU A 132 5.31 -2.81 21.52
N GLU A 133 6.61 -3.07 21.73
CA GLU A 133 7.25 -3.15 23.05
C GLU A 133 8.22 -1.98 23.35
N GLU A 134 7.99 -0.79 22.79
CA GLU A 134 8.51 0.43 23.44
C GLU A 134 7.41 1.01 24.34
N GLU A 135 7.23 0.37 25.50
CA GLU A 135 6.61 1.05 26.64
C GLU A 135 7.45 2.30 26.96
N PRO A 136 6.83 3.47 27.17
CA PRO A 136 7.58 4.63 27.61
C PRO A 136 8.21 4.32 28.97
N VAL A 137 9.54 4.37 29.03
CA VAL A 137 10.28 4.40 30.28
C VAL A 137 9.78 5.60 31.07
N VAL A 138 9.05 5.33 32.15
CA VAL A 138 8.66 6.32 33.17
C VAL A 138 9.85 6.58 34.09
#